data_AF-A0A7C1AJI1-F1
#
_entry.id   AF-A0A7C1AJI1-F1
#
_cell.length_a   1.000
_cell.length_b   1.000
_cell.length_c   1.000
_cell.angle_alpha   90.00
_cell.angle_beta   90.00
_cell.angle_gamma   90.00
#
_symmetry.space_group_name_H-M   'P 1'
#
loop_
_entity.id
_entity.type
_entity.pdbx_description
1 polymer ?
#
loop_
_entity_poly.entity_id
_entity_poly.type
_entity_poly.pdbx_seq_one_letter_code
_entity_poly.pdbx_strand_id
1 'polypeptide(L)'
;MTELIVKSANKAEHKAAKAILREALNRQKKMFQTALLRTKENLEFFEKRYNTDTASFFAKYQRGETDDRDDYIDWAGEFQIFQSIQNQIGYLEELVLCK
;
A
#
# COMPACT_ATOMS: atom_id res chain seq x y z
N MET A 1 13.00 -8.16 8.03
CA MET A 1 12.80 -9.59 7.66
C MET A 1 11.91 -10.24 8.69
N THR A 2 10.69 -10.57 8.29
CA THR A 2 9.66 -11.16 9.16
C THR A 2 9.44 -12.62 8.77
N GLU A 3 9.59 -13.53 9.73
CA GLU A 3 9.47 -14.97 9.50
C GLU A 3 8.07 -15.47 9.82
N LEU A 4 7.49 -16.26 8.90
CA LEU A 4 6.21 -16.94 9.11
C LEU A 4 6.41 -18.45 9.18
N ILE A 5 6.10 -19.02 10.35
CA ILE A 5 6.28 -20.45 10.64
C ILE A 5 4.97 -21.20 10.40
N VAL A 6 5.00 -22.16 9.49
CA VAL A 6 3.89 -23.09 9.23
C VAL A 6 4.18 -24.39 9.97
N LYS A 7 3.26 -24.83 10.85
CA LYS A 7 3.31 -26.14 11.52
C LYS A 7 2.19 -27.02 10.98
N SER A 8 2.48 -28.30 10.74
CA SER A 8 1.50 -29.27 10.23
C SER A 8 1.83 -30.68 10.70
N ALA A 9 0.84 -31.58 10.73
CA ALA A 9 1.00 -32.93 11.26
C ALA A 9 1.78 -33.84 10.31
N ASN A 10 1.73 -33.57 9.00
CA ASN A 10 2.47 -34.31 7.99
C ASN A 10 2.99 -33.42 6.83
N LYS A 11 3.86 -34.00 5.99
CA LYS A 11 4.49 -33.30 4.86
C LYS A 11 3.50 -32.82 3.79
N ALA A 12 2.41 -33.56 3.57
CA ALA A 12 1.42 -33.21 2.55
C ALA A 12 0.61 -31.98 2.97
N GLU A 13 0.17 -31.94 4.23
CA GLU A 13 -0.48 -30.77 4.84
C GLU A 13 0.43 -29.55 4.86
N HIS A 14 1.71 -29.73 5.24
CA HIS A 14 2.69 -28.63 5.25
C HIS A 14 2.85 -28.01 3.86
N LYS A 15 2.94 -28.85 2.82
CA LYS A 15 3.04 -28.39 1.43
C LYS A 15 1.76 -27.68 0.98
N ALA A 16 0.59 -28.21 1.33
CA ALA A 16 -0.69 -27.60 0.98
C ALA A 16 -0.89 -26.25 1.67
N ALA A 17 -0.61 -26.16 2.97
CA ALA A 17 -0.69 -24.93 3.75
C ALA A 17 0.22 -23.84 3.18
N LYS A 18 1.47 -24.18 2.84
CA LYS A 18 2.39 -23.26 2.17
C LYS A 18 1.88 -22.77 0.82
N ALA A 19 1.30 -23.65 0.02
CA ALA A 19 0.75 -23.27 -1.29
C ALA A 19 -0.42 -22.29 -1.13
N ILE A 20 -1.34 -22.56 -0.19
CA ILE A 20 -2.46 -21.68 0.12
C ILE A 20 -1.98 -20.31 0.60
N LEU A 21 -1.02 -20.28 1.53
CA LEU A 21 -0.46 -19.04 2.06
C LEU A 21 0.23 -18.22 0.96
N ARG A 22 1.05 -18.87 0.12
CA ARG A 22 1.72 -18.19 -1.00
C ARG A 22 0.72 -17.57 -1.96
N GLU A 23 -0.34 -18.30 -2.27
CA GLU A 23 -1.37 -17.81 -3.18
C GLU A 23 -2.21 -16.68 -2.55
N ALA A 24 -2.52 -16.75 -1.26
CA ALA A 24 -3.19 -15.68 -0.53
C ALA A 24 -2.35 -14.40 -0.49
N LEU A 25 -1.05 -14.51 -0.19
CA LEU A 25 -0.11 -13.38 -0.19
C LEU A 25 0.03 -12.75 -1.58
N ASN A 26 0.09 -13.58 -2.64
CA ASN A 26 0.13 -13.10 -4.02
C ASN A 26 -1.14 -12.33 -4.39
N ARG A 27 -2.32 -12.84 -4.03
CA ARG A 27 -3.60 -12.14 -4.26
C ARG A 27 -3.64 -10.81 -3.52
N GLN A 28 -3.23 -10.79 -2.26
CA GLN A 28 -3.19 -9.56 -1.47
C GLN A 28 -2.24 -8.51 -2.10
N LYS A 29 -1.05 -8.94 -2.53
CA LYS A 29 -0.11 -8.07 -3.23
C LYS A 29 -0.72 -7.47 -4.50
N LYS A 30 -1.38 -8.29 -5.33
CA LYS A 30 -2.07 -7.81 -6.54
C LYS A 30 -3.14 -6.78 -6.21
N MET A 31 -3.93 -7.02 -5.17
CA MET A 31 -4.97 -6.08 -4.73
C MET A 31 -4.37 -4.73 -4.33
N PHE A 32 -3.29 -4.73 -3.54
CA PHE A 32 -2.58 -3.51 -3.19
C PHE A 32 -1.96 -2.80 -4.40
N GLN A 33 -1.40 -3.55 -5.37
CA GLN A 33 -0.89 -2.96 -6.61
C GLN A 33 -1.99 -2.27 -7.43
N THR A 34 -3.18 -2.86 -7.51
CA THR A 34 -4.33 -2.24 -8.18
C THR A 34 -4.81 -1.00 -7.44
N ALA A 35 -4.89 -1.04 -6.10
CA ALA A 35 -5.24 0.12 -5.29
C ALA A 35 -4.21 1.24 -5.48
N LEU A 36 -2.92 0.92 -5.45
CA LEU A 36 -1.83 1.86 -5.66
C LEU A 36 -1.93 2.59 -7.01
N LEU A 37 -2.29 1.87 -8.08
CA LEU A 37 -2.47 2.47 -9.40
C LEU A 37 -3.60 3.50 -9.39
N ARG A 38 -4.76 3.16 -8.83
CA ARG A 38 -5.90 4.08 -8.71
C ARG A 38 -5.54 5.32 -7.90
N THR A 39 -4.83 5.12 -6.80
CA THR A 39 -4.42 6.23 -5.94
C THR A 39 -3.43 7.15 -6.64
N LYS A 40 -2.52 6.61 -7.46
CA LYS A 40 -1.66 7.43 -8.33
C LYS A 40 -2.46 8.25 -9.34
N GLU A 41 -3.46 7.66 -9.99
CA GLU A 41 -4.32 8.38 -10.95
C GLU A 41 -5.08 9.54 -10.28
N ASN A 42 -5.58 9.33 -9.06
CA ASN A 42 -6.24 10.37 -8.27
C ASN A 42 -5.26 11.49 -7.87
N LEU A 43 -4.05 11.13 -7.43
CA LEU A 43 -3.00 12.12 -7.14
C LEU A 43 -2.63 12.94 -8.37
N GLU A 44 -2.44 12.31 -9.53
CA GLU A 44 -2.16 13.01 -10.78
C GLU A 44 -3.28 13.99 -11.17
N PHE A 45 -4.54 13.69 -10.87
CA PHE A 45 -5.65 14.61 -11.09
C PHE A 45 -5.48 15.90 -10.28
N PHE A 46 -5.17 15.79 -9.00
CA PHE A 46 -4.93 16.98 -8.16
C PHE A 46 -3.67 17.73 -8.58
N GLU A 47 -2.58 17.01 -8.90
CA GLU A 47 -1.34 17.62 -9.35
C GLU A 47 -1.54 18.46 -10.62
N LYS A 48 -2.32 17.95 -11.58
CA LYS A 48 -2.68 18.68 -12.81
C LYS A 48 -3.61 19.86 -12.52
N ARG A 49 -4.61 19.68 -11.64
CA ARG A 49 -5.58 20.72 -11.25
C ARG A 49 -4.89 21.92 -10.59
N TYR A 50 -3.89 21.65 -9.75
CA TYR A 50 -3.20 22.66 -8.95
C TYR A 50 -1.80 23.02 -9.46
N ASN A 51 -1.36 22.40 -10.55
CA ASN A 51 -0.02 22.56 -11.13
C ASN A 51 1.09 22.50 -10.06
N THR A 52 0.96 21.56 -9.13
CA THR A 52 1.82 21.39 -7.95
C THR A 52 1.94 19.90 -7.68
N ASP A 53 3.16 19.39 -7.43
CA ASP A 53 3.35 17.98 -7.09
C ASP A 53 2.80 17.66 -5.69
N THR A 54 2.35 16.42 -5.49
CA THR A 54 1.71 15.98 -4.24
C THR A 54 2.64 16.12 -3.04
N ALA A 55 3.95 15.88 -3.21
CA ALA A 55 4.88 15.95 -2.09
C ALA A 55 5.06 17.39 -1.58
N SER A 56 5.19 18.36 -2.50
CA SER A 56 5.23 19.78 -2.18
C SER A 56 3.93 20.27 -1.55
N PHE A 57 2.78 19.85 -2.09
CA PHE A 57 1.46 20.16 -1.53
C PHE A 57 1.34 19.62 -0.10
N PHE A 58 1.61 18.32 0.10
CA PHE A 58 1.43 17.67 1.39
C PHE A 58 2.35 18.24 2.47
N ALA A 59 3.58 18.61 2.11
CA ALA A 59 4.49 19.28 3.04
C ALA A 59 3.93 20.62 3.53
N LYS A 60 3.27 21.41 2.66
CA LYS A 60 2.58 22.65 3.06
C LYS A 60 1.33 22.36 3.88
N TYR A 61 0.54 21.36 3.46
CA TYR A 61 -0.69 20.94 4.14
C TYR A 61 -0.41 20.57 5.60
N GLN A 62 0.65 19.80 5.85
CA GLN A 62 1.07 19.41 7.20
C GLN A 62 1.51 20.59 8.08
N ARG A 63 1.95 21.71 7.48
CA ARG A 63 2.32 22.93 8.21
C ARG A 63 1.14 23.90 8.40
N GLY A 64 -0.04 23.57 7.88
CA GLY A 64 -1.18 24.49 7.86
C GLY A 64 -0.95 25.68 6.94
N GLU A 65 -0.07 25.55 5.94
CA GLU A 65 0.25 26.58 4.94
C GLU A 65 -0.58 26.43 3.66
N THR A 66 -1.69 25.70 3.74
CA THR A 66 -2.65 25.52 2.66
C THR A 66 -3.91 26.30 2.94
N ASP A 67 -4.74 26.50 1.93
CA ASP A 67 -6.07 27.07 2.15
C ASP A 67 -7.06 26.01 2.67
N ASP A 68 -8.22 26.48 3.13
CA ASP A 68 -9.27 25.65 3.74
C ASP A 68 -10.20 25.00 2.70
N ARG A 69 -9.68 24.60 1.54
CA ARG A 69 -10.50 23.94 0.51
C ARG A 69 -10.78 22.49 0.89
N ASP A 70 -12.03 22.08 0.72
CA ASP A 70 -12.44 20.68 0.92
C ASP A 70 -11.61 19.71 0.06
N ASP A 71 -11.25 20.09 -1.16
CA ASP A 71 -10.48 19.21 -2.05
C ASP A 71 -9.00 19.06 -1.67
N TYR A 72 -8.48 19.90 -0.76
CA TYR A 72 -7.16 19.69 -0.14
C TYR A 72 -7.19 18.60 0.92
N ILE A 73 -8.31 18.46 1.65
CA ILE A 73 -8.52 17.36 2.59
C ILE A 73 -8.54 16.04 1.81
N ASP A 74 -9.26 15.99 0.69
CA ASP A 74 -9.32 14.83 -0.18
C ASP A 74 -7.94 14.48 -0.77
N TRP A 75 -7.19 15.47 -1.27
CA TRP A 75 -5.85 15.26 -1.82
C TRP A 75 -4.87 14.74 -0.75
N ALA A 76 -4.90 15.32 0.45
CA ALA A 76 -4.07 14.86 1.56
C ALA A 76 -4.44 13.43 1.98
N GLY A 77 -5.74 13.10 2.04
CA GLY A 77 -6.23 11.76 2.32
C GLY A 77 -5.75 10.74 1.29
N GLU A 78 -5.82 11.09 0.00
CA GLU A 78 -5.38 10.22 -1.08
C GLU A 78 -3.87 9.92 -0.99
N PHE A 79 -3.06 10.93 -0.63
CA PHE A 79 -1.62 10.72 -0.45
C PHE A 79 -1.30 9.85 0.78
N GLN A 80 -2.06 9.99 1.87
CA GLN A 80 -1.92 9.11 3.03
C GLN A 80 -2.29 7.67 2.70
N ILE A 81 -3.35 7.46 1.91
CA ILE A 81 -3.73 6.14 1.40
C ILE A 81 -2.60 5.57 0.53
N PHE A 82 -2.02 6.37 -0.37
CA PHE A 82 -0.89 5.98 -1.20
C PHE A 82 0.29 5.47 -0.36
N GLN A 83 0.72 6.26 0.63
CA GLN A 83 1.81 5.90 1.53
C GLN A 83 1.51 4.62 2.33
N SER A 84 0.28 4.49 2.83
CA SER A 84 -0.17 3.29 3.54
C SER A 84 -0.06 2.03 2.66
N ILE A 85 -0.55 2.10 1.41
CA ILE A 85 -0.47 0.97 0.47
C ILE A 85 0.98 0.61 0.13
N GLN A 86 1.85 1.61 -0.08
CA GLN A 86 3.27 1.35 -0.32
C GLN A 86 3.92 0.62 0.85
N ASN A 87 3.63 1.04 2.09
CA ASN A 87 4.13 0.36 3.28
C ASN A 87 3.62 -1.08 3.37
N GLN A 88 2.33 -1.32 3.09
CA GLN A 88 1.77 -2.68 3.08
C GLN A 88 2.45 -3.59 2.05
N ILE A 89 2.75 -3.08 0.85
CA ILE A 89 3.50 -3.82 -0.17
C ILE A 89 4.91 -4.14 0.35
N GLY A 90 5.60 -3.16 0.95
CA GLY A 90 6.93 -3.36 1.53
C GLY A 90 6.92 -4.46 2.61
N TYR A 91 5.95 -4.44 3.51
CA TYR A 91 5.80 -5.49 4.53
C TYR A 91 5.59 -6.87 3.91
N LEU A 92 4.77 -6.99 2.87
CA LEU A 92 4.56 -8.26 2.17
C LEU A 92 5.82 -8.77 1.47
N GLU A 93 6.66 -7.88 0.95
CA GLU A 93 7.91 -8.25 0.26
C GLU A 93 9.00 -8.73 1.23
N GLU A 94 8.94 -8.31 2.49
CA GLU A 94 9.85 -8.77 3.54
C GLU A 94 9.47 -10.12 4.16
N LEU A 95 8.28 -10.65 3.87
CA LEU A 95 7.80 -11.91 4.44
C LEU A 95 8.53 -13.11 3.84
N VAL A 96 9.08 -13.96 4.71
CA VAL A 96 9.70 -15.22 4.33
C VAL A 96 8.95 -16.39 4.97
N LEU A 97 8.52 -17.33 4.13
CA LEU A 97 7.96 -18.60 4.59
C LEU A 97 9.10 -19.58 4.92
N CYS A 98 9.27 -19.93 6.19
CA CYS A 98 10.31 -20.86 6.63
C CYS A 98 10.15 -22.25 5.98
N LYS A 99 11.26 -22.97 5.79
CA LYS A 99 11.30 -24.31 5.16
C LYS A 99 10.60 -25.38 6.01
#